data_AF-A0A431U9L4-F1
#
_entry.id   AF-A0A431U9L4-F1
#
_cell.length_a   1.000
_cell.length_b   1.000
_cell.length_c   1.000
_cell.angle_alpha   90.00
_cell.angle_beta   90.00
_cell.angle_gamma   90.00
#
_symmetry.space_group_name_H-M   'P 1'
#
loop_
_entity.id
_entity.type
_entity.pdbx_description
1 polymer ?
#
loop_
_entity_poly.entity_id
_entity_poly.type
_entity_poly.pdbx_seq_one_letter_code
_entity_poly.pdbx_strand_id
1 'polypeptide(L)'
;MYLALRELGRAVKTEFLLRYMDDQGLRKRIDEQLDKLESTHSLARAVFYGQNGQLPYAGKEEQQLADACKRLVQNVIVCWNCLYLNQYLLQAPAAERQAVADAIAASSPVSWQHINLHGEFDFSDEALKDSLRFDLDALFAFRWEEPPAPPV
;
A
#
# COMPACT_ATOMS: atom_id res chain seq x y z
N MET A 1 -21.87 -28.71 -23.06
CA MET A 1 -20.59 -28.26 -22.47
C MET A 1 -20.73 -26.95 -21.68
N TYR A 2 -21.25 -25.86 -22.29
CA TYR A 2 -21.50 -24.57 -21.61
C TYR A 2 -22.32 -24.70 -20.31
N LEU A 3 -23.44 -25.43 -20.36
CA LEU A 3 -24.31 -25.61 -19.19
C LEU A 3 -23.58 -26.28 -18.02
N ALA A 4 -22.77 -27.30 -18.30
CA ALA A 4 -22.01 -28.02 -17.28
C ALA A 4 -20.94 -27.12 -16.63
N LEU A 5 -20.22 -26.30 -17.41
CA LEU A 5 -19.26 -25.33 -16.87
C LEU A 5 -19.94 -24.24 -16.02
N ARG A 6 -21.13 -23.80 -16.43
CA ARG A 6 -21.91 -22.83 -15.67
C ARG A 6 -22.35 -23.38 -14.32
N GLU A 7 -22.91 -24.59 -14.29
CA GLU A 7 -23.34 -25.21 -13.04
C GLU A 7 -22.15 -25.56 -12.14
N LEU A 8 -21.00 -25.95 -12.70
CA LEU A 8 -19.75 -26.10 -11.94
C LEU A 8 -19.33 -24.79 -11.27
N GLY A 9 -19.35 -23.66 -12.00
CA GLY A 9 -19.04 -22.35 -11.43
C GLY A 9 -20.00 -21.93 -10.31
N ARG A 10 -21.29 -22.30 -10.41
CA ARG A 10 -22.28 -22.06 -9.34
C ARG A 10 -22.02 -22.93 -8.12
N ALA A 11 -21.63 -24.18 -8.30
CA ALA A 11 -21.28 -25.08 -7.20
C ALA A 11 -20.07 -24.53 -6.42
N VAL A 12 -18.99 -24.17 -7.13
CA VAL A 12 -17.78 -23.58 -6.52
C VAL A 12 -18.10 -22.26 -5.79
N LYS A 13 -18.90 -21.38 -6.41
CA LYS A 13 -19.32 -20.13 -5.76
C LYS A 13 -20.14 -20.37 -4.50
N THR A 14 -21.05 -21.35 -4.54
CA THR A 14 -21.89 -21.72 -3.38
C THR A 14 -21.03 -22.26 -2.25
N GLU A 15 -20.11 -23.19 -2.54
CA GLU A 15 -19.18 -23.72 -1.55
C GLU A 15 -18.34 -22.60 -0.91
N PHE A 16 -17.78 -21.70 -1.72
CA PHE A 16 -17.03 -20.56 -1.22
C PHE A 16 -17.87 -19.64 -0.32
N LEU A 17 -19.10 -19.31 -0.72
CA LEU A 17 -19.98 -18.45 0.07
C LEU A 17 -20.35 -19.10 1.41
N LEU A 18 -20.65 -20.40 1.43
CA LEU A 18 -20.92 -21.14 2.66
C LEU A 18 -19.70 -21.11 3.59
N ARG A 19 -18.50 -21.35 3.05
CA ARG A 19 -17.24 -21.25 3.81
C ARG A 19 -17.00 -19.83 4.33
N TYR A 20 -17.26 -18.80 3.53
CA TYR A 20 -17.13 -17.40 3.95
C TYR A 20 -18.11 -17.01 5.07
N MET A 21 -19.32 -17.58 5.06
CA MET A 21 -20.33 -17.37 6.09
C MET A 21 -19.98 -18.07 7.42
N ASP A 22 -19.35 -19.24 7.36
CA ASP A 22 -19.01 -20.07 8.52
C ASP A 22 -17.64 -19.74 9.15
N ASP A 23 -16.61 -19.52 8.32
CA ASP A 23 -15.23 -19.27 8.76
C ASP A 23 -14.96 -17.76 8.95
N GLN A 24 -14.97 -17.32 10.20
CA GLN A 24 -14.62 -15.94 10.57
C GLN A 24 -13.17 -15.56 10.16
N GLY A 25 -12.23 -16.51 10.22
CA GLY A 25 -10.85 -16.27 9.84
C GLY A 25 -10.70 -16.04 8.35
N LEU A 26 -11.44 -16.80 7.51
CA LEU A 26 -11.53 -16.53 6.08
C LEU A 26 -12.11 -15.16 5.79
N ARG A 27 -13.20 -14.80 6.47
CA ARG A 27 -13.83 -13.48 6.31
C ARG A 27 -12.87 -12.34 6.61
N LYS A 28 -12.23 -12.39 7.79
CA LYS A 28 -11.27 -11.36 8.21
C LYS A 28 -10.13 -11.19 7.20
N ARG A 29 -9.54 -12.29 6.72
CA ARG A 29 -8.48 -12.23 5.71
C ARG A 29 -8.93 -11.59 4.40
N ILE A 30 -10.16 -11.86 3.97
CA ILE A 30 -10.72 -11.27 2.75
C ILE A 30 -10.97 -9.78 2.95
N ASP A 31 -11.56 -9.39 4.07
CA ASP A 31 -11.83 -7.98 4.38
C ASP A 31 -10.52 -7.19 4.47
N GLU A 32 -9.47 -7.73 5.12
CA GLU A 32 -8.13 -7.13 5.15
C GLU A 32 -7.52 -6.95 3.75
N GLN A 33 -7.78 -7.85 2.80
CA GLN A 33 -7.33 -7.72 1.42
C GLN A 33 -8.15 -6.67 0.66
N LEU A 34 -9.46 -6.62 0.88
CA LEU A 34 -10.34 -5.62 0.29
C LEU A 34 -9.97 -4.21 0.77
N ASP A 35 -9.71 -4.03 2.07
CA ASP A 35 -9.29 -2.75 2.65
C ASP A 35 -7.99 -2.24 2.01
N LYS A 36 -7.02 -3.14 1.76
CA LYS A 36 -5.77 -2.80 1.05
C LYS A 36 -6.02 -2.36 -0.39
N LEU A 37 -6.92 -3.05 -1.10
CA LEU A 37 -7.32 -2.69 -2.46
C LEU A 37 -8.05 -1.35 -2.50
N GLU A 38 -8.98 -1.11 -1.57
CA GLU A 38 -9.71 0.15 -1.47
C GLU A 38 -8.76 1.32 -1.16
N SER A 39 -7.83 1.14 -0.23
CA SER A 39 -6.78 2.12 0.08
C SER A 39 -5.94 2.44 -1.16
N THR A 40 -5.54 1.42 -1.93
CA THR A 40 -4.81 1.57 -3.19
C THR A 40 -5.62 2.33 -4.23
N HIS A 41 -6.91 2.01 -4.38
CA HIS A 41 -7.81 2.70 -5.29
C HIS A 41 -8.06 4.15 -4.88
N SER A 42 -8.19 4.42 -3.58
CA SER A 42 -8.32 5.75 -3.00
C SER A 42 -7.09 6.61 -3.31
N LEU A 43 -5.88 6.08 -3.07
CA LEU A 43 -4.63 6.71 -3.48
C LEU A 43 -4.59 6.98 -4.99
N ALA A 44 -5.02 5.99 -5.79
CA ALA A 44 -5.08 6.12 -7.25
C ALA A 44 -5.97 7.29 -7.70
N ARG A 45 -7.06 7.54 -6.97
CA ARG A 45 -7.98 8.66 -7.25
C ARG A 45 -7.37 9.99 -6.82
N ALA A 46 -6.71 10.02 -5.66
CA ALA A 46 -6.06 11.23 -5.14
C ALA A 46 -4.90 11.71 -6.03
N VAL A 47 -4.07 10.80 -6.52
CA VAL A 47 -2.96 11.10 -7.44
C VAL A 47 -3.45 11.66 -8.78
N PHE A 48 -4.62 11.23 -9.23
CA PHE A 48 -5.17 11.57 -10.54
C PHE A 48 -6.08 12.80 -10.51
N TYR A 49 -5.92 13.67 -9.53
CA TYR A 49 -6.76 14.84 -9.33
C TYR A 49 -6.47 15.91 -10.40
N GLY A 50 -7.17 15.79 -11.53
CA GLY A 50 -7.21 16.73 -12.64
C GLY A 50 -8.37 16.39 -13.58
N GLN A 51 -9.14 17.40 -14.02
CA GLN A 51 -10.26 17.27 -14.98
C GLN A 51 -11.38 16.26 -14.62
N ASN A 52 -11.82 16.15 -13.36
CA ASN A 52 -12.92 15.23 -12.97
C ASN A 52 -12.69 13.75 -13.39
N GLY A 53 -11.44 13.31 -13.56
CA GLY A 53 -11.13 11.96 -14.04
C GLY A 53 -11.43 11.72 -15.53
N GLN A 54 -11.75 12.77 -16.29
CA GLN A 54 -11.85 12.72 -17.74
C GLN A 54 -10.57 13.28 -18.33
N LEU A 55 -9.62 12.40 -18.65
CA LEU A 55 -8.63 12.77 -19.63
C LEU A 55 -9.21 12.46 -21.00
N PRO A 56 -9.31 13.45 -21.90
CA PRO A 56 -9.67 13.21 -23.29
C PRO A 56 -8.45 12.59 -23.98
N TYR A 57 -8.03 11.40 -23.54
CA TYR A 57 -7.06 10.60 -24.26
C TYR A 57 -7.76 10.02 -25.47
N ALA A 58 -7.37 10.51 -26.64
CA ALA A 58 -7.95 10.11 -27.91
C ALA A 58 -7.48 8.70 -28.30
N GLY A 59 -6.36 8.21 -27.74
CA GLY A 59 -5.74 6.93 -28.09
C GLY A 59 -5.45 5.98 -26.92
N LYS A 60 -5.42 4.68 -27.21
CA LYS A 60 -5.05 3.59 -26.28
C LYS A 60 -3.64 3.77 -25.70
N GLU A 61 -2.70 4.27 -26.48
CA GLU A 61 -1.31 4.50 -26.05
C GLU A 61 -1.23 5.61 -25.00
N GLU A 62 -2.00 6.68 -25.17
CA GLU A 62 -2.04 7.79 -24.21
C GLU A 62 -2.65 7.35 -22.87
N GLN A 63 -3.68 6.51 -22.90
CA GLN A 63 -4.26 5.89 -21.70
C GLN A 63 -3.23 5.01 -20.97
N GLN A 64 -2.49 4.19 -21.71
CA GLN A 64 -1.45 3.33 -21.13
C GLN A 64 -0.31 4.14 -20.50
N LEU A 65 0.10 5.24 -21.15
CA LEU A 65 1.11 6.14 -20.59
C LEU A 65 0.61 6.78 -19.30
N ALA A 66 -0.63 7.26 -19.28
CA ALA A 66 -1.24 7.85 -18.09
C ALA A 66 -1.33 6.85 -16.92
N ASP A 67 -1.75 5.62 -17.21
CA ASP A 67 -1.78 4.53 -16.22
C ASP A 67 -0.37 4.19 -15.71
N ALA A 68 0.64 4.20 -16.58
CA ALA A 68 2.03 3.97 -16.18
C ALA A 68 2.54 5.09 -15.26
N CYS A 69 2.32 6.36 -15.63
CA CYS A 69 2.69 7.52 -14.81
C CYS A 69 2.00 7.50 -13.45
N LYS A 70 0.69 7.20 -13.43
CA LYS A 70 -0.08 7.06 -12.20
C LYS A 70 0.49 5.98 -11.30
N ARG A 71 0.74 4.78 -11.84
CA ARG A 71 1.35 3.67 -11.09
C ARG A 71 2.74 4.03 -10.56
N LEU A 72 3.53 4.77 -11.33
CA LEU A 72 4.84 5.25 -10.90
C LEU A 72 4.72 6.15 -9.66
N VAL A 73 3.84 7.16 -9.70
CA VAL A 73 3.63 8.07 -8.56
C VAL A 73 3.13 7.31 -7.32
N GLN A 74 2.18 6.38 -7.49
CA GLN A 74 1.71 5.53 -6.39
C GLN A 74 2.85 4.73 -5.76
N ASN A 75 3.70 4.11 -6.59
CA ASN A 75 4.84 3.33 -6.10
C ASN A 75 5.87 4.21 -5.39
N VAL A 76 6.10 5.44 -5.87
CA VAL A 76 7.00 6.40 -5.21
C VAL A 76 6.47 6.78 -3.83
N ILE A 77 5.17 7.06 -3.70
CA ILE A 77 4.52 7.36 -2.42
C ILE A 77 4.66 6.18 -1.44
N VAL A 78 4.34 4.96 -1.90
CA VAL A 78 4.47 3.75 -1.07
C VAL A 78 5.93 3.52 -0.67
N CYS A 79 6.88 3.71 -1.59
CA CYS A 79 8.31 3.60 -1.32
C CYS A 79 8.74 4.62 -0.24
N TRP A 80 8.32 5.87 -0.36
CA TRP A 80 8.62 6.91 0.62
C TRP A 80 8.05 6.56 2.00
N ASN A 81 6.81 6.08 2.08
CA ASN A 81 6.20 5.63 3.33
C ASN A 81 7.00 4.48 3.95
N CYS A 82 7.41 3.49 3.15
CA CYS A 82 8.24 2.39 3.62
C CYS A 82 9.57 2.89 4.17
N LEU A 83 10.27 3.78 3.47
CA LEU A 83 11.55 4.35 3.92
C LEU A 83 11.38 5.12 5.23
N TYR A 84 10.33 5.93 5.34
CA TYR A 84 9.99 6.68 6.55
C TYR A 84 9.72 5.76 7.75
N LEU A 85 8.87 4.74 7.58
CA LEU A 85 8.56 3.79 8.64
C LEU A 85 9.78 2.98 9.07
N ASN A 86 10.64 2.58 8.12
CA ASN A 86 11.90 1.90 8.46
C ASN A 86 12.85 2.82 9.22
N GLN A 87 13.01 4.07 8.81
CA GLN A 87 13.85 5.03 9.53
C GLN A 87 13.33 5.27 10.95
N TYR A 88 12.01 5.38 11.12
CA TYR A 88 11.37 5.49 12.43
C TYR A 88 11.64 4.25 13.30
N LEU A 89 11.54 3.05 12.73
CA LEU A 89 11.87 1.79 13.42
C LEU A 89 13.34 1.73 13.86
N LEU A 90 14.27 2.21 13.05
CA LEU A 90 15.70 2.26 13.39
C LEU A 90 16.00 3.24 14.52
N GLN A 91 15.31 4.38 14.53
CA GLN A 91 15.46 5.42 15.56
C GLN A 91 14.76 5.05 16.87
N ALA A 92 13.86 4.07 16.86
CA ALA A 92 13.16 3.61 18.05
C ALA A 92 14.13 2.97 19.07
N PRO A 93 13.93 3.21 20.39
CA PRO A 93 14.67 2.53 21.45
C PRO A 93 14.54 1.01 21.35
N ALA A 94 15.57 0.26 21.73
CA ALA A 94 15.57 -1.20 21.65
C ALA A 94 14.38 -1.86 22.37
N ALA A 95 13.96 -1.29 23.51
CA ALA A 95 12.81 -1.77 24.29
C ALA A 95 11.45 -1.61 23.56
N GLU A 96 11.32 -0.62 22.68
CA GLU A 96 10.07 -0.30 21.98
C GLU A 96 10.06 -0.81 20.53
N ARG A 97 11.22 -1.19 19.99
CA ARG A 97 11.40 -1.58 18.58
C ARG A 97 10.49 -2.71 18.13
N GLN A 98 10.25 -3.71 18.98
CA GLN A 98 9.32 -4.80 18.66
C GLN A 98 7.88 -4.29 18.52
N ALA A 99 7.43 -3.45 19.47
CA ALA A 99 6.08 -2.90 19.43
C ALA A 99 5.87 -1.99 18.21
N VAL A 100 6.89 -1.21 17.83
CA VAL A 100 6.87 -0.39 16.61
C VAL A 100 6.82 -1.28 15.36
N ALA A 101 7.59 -2.36 15.31
CA ALA A 101 7.56 -3.31 14.19
C ALA A 101 6.19 -3.99 14.06
N ASP A 102 5.57 -4.41 15.17
CA ASP A 102 4.24 -5.02 15.18
C ASP A 102 3.17 -4.02 14.71
N ALA A 103 3.26 -2.75 15.13
CA ALA A 103 2.38 -1.69 14.67
C ALA A 103 2.54 -1.41 13.18
N ILE A 104 3.77 -1.37 12.67
CA ILE A 104 4.06 -1.21 11.24
C ILE A 104 3.49 -2.40 10.45
N ALA A 105 3.69 -3.63 10.93
CA ALA A 105 3.20 -4.85 10.29
C ALA A 105 1.65 -4.91 10.23
N ALA A 106 0.98 -4.37 11.25
CA ALA A 106 -0.47 -4.22 11.27
C ALA A 106 -0.98 -3.08 10.37
N SER A 107 -0.12 -2.12 10.02
CA SER A 107 -0.46 -0.96 9.20
C SER A 107 -0.28 -1.22 7.70
N SER A 108 -1.00 -0.45 6.87
CA SER A 108 -0.79 -0.46 5.42
C SER A 108 0.13 0.68 5.01
N PRO A 109 1.23 0.42 4.26
CA PRO A 109 2.12 1.47 3.76
C PRO A 109 1.50 2.31 2.63
N VAL A 110 0.23 2.07 2.28
CA VAL A 110 -0.49 2.78 1.21
C VAL A 110 -1.19 4.05 1.74
N SER A 111 -1.00 4.41 3.01
CA SER A 111 -1.51 5.67 3.56
C SER A 111 -0.96 6.89 2.79
N TRP A 112 -1.79 7.89 2.54
CA TRP A 112 -1.40 9.04 1.70
C TRP A 112 -1.94 10.38 2.17
N GLN A 113 -2.81 10.38 3.18
CA GLN A 113 -3.44 11.60 3.68
C GLN A 113 -2.45 12.58 4.31
N HIS A 114 -1.26 12.11 4.71
CA HIS A 114 -0.16 12.94 5.20
C HIS A 114 0.66 13.60 4.08
N ILE A 115 0.39 13.30 2.81
CA ILE A 115 1.11 13.84 1.65
C ILE A 115 0.22 14.86 0.96
N ASN A 116 0.75 16.08 0.77
CA ASN A 116 0.06 17.07 -0.04
C ASN A 116 0.23 16.75 -1.54
N LEU A 117 -0.86 16.37 -2.20
CA LEU A 117 -0.89 16.05 -3.64
C LEU A 117 -1.44 17.22 -4.49
N HIS A 118 -1.77 18.35 -3.86
CA HIS A 118 -2.44 19.48 -4.51
C HIS A 118 -1.75 20.82 -4.21
N GLY A 119 -1.96 21.79 -5.11
CA GLY A 119 -1.43 23.13 -4.96
C GLY A 119 -0.10 23.34 -5.68
N GLU A 120 0.62 24.37 -5.24
CA GLU A 120 1.91 24.77 -5.81
C GLU A 120 3.05 24.12 -5.01
N PHE A 121 4.01 23.56 -5.73
CA PHE A 121 5.19 22.93 -5.16
C PHE A 121 6.40 23.84 -5.39
N ASP A 122 7.04 24.25 -4.29
CA ASP A 122 8.32 24.96 -4.34
C ASP A 122 9.47 23.94 -4.26
N PHE A 123 10.29 23.91 -5.31
CA PHE A 123 11.46 23.05 -5.41
C PHE A 123 12.78 23.84 -5.26
N SER A 124 12.72 25.06 -4.72
CA SER A 124 13.92 25.84 -4.38
C SER A 124 14.77 25.14 -3.31
N ASP A 125 16.08 25.39 -3.33
CA ASP A 125 17.01 24.85 -2.34
C ASP A 125 16.61 25.29 -0.91
N GLU A 126 16.05 26.49 -0.76
CA GLU A 126 15.47 26.99 0.49
C GLU A 126 14.35 26.10 1.02
N ALA A 127 13.37 25.75 0.19
CA ALA A 127 12.23 24.91 0.58
C ALA A 127 12.65 23.47 0.91
N LEU A 128 13.74 22.98 0.31
CA LEU A 128 14.24 21.63 0.48
C LEU A 128 15.20 21.44 1.68
N LYS A 129 15.49 22.49 2.45
CA LYS A 129 16.40 22.41 3.61
C LYS A 129 15.95 21.40 4.67
N ASP A 130 14.65 21.32 4.93
CA ASP A 130 14.05 20.40 5.90
C ASP A 130 13.62 19.06 5.28
N SER A 131 14.10 18.75 4.06
CA SER A 131 13.79 17.49 3.41
C SER A 131 14.29 16.30 4.24
N LEU A 132 13.39 15.34 4.47
CA LEU A 132 13.74 14.05 5.08
C LEU A 132 14.77 13.34 4.20
N ARG A 133 15.96 13.11 4.77
CA ARG A 133 17.01 12.33 4.15
C ARG A 133 17.04 10.94 4.76
N PHE A 134 16.96 9.94 3.89
CA PHE A 134 17.09 8.53 4.27
C PHE A 134 18.54 8.11 4.16
N ASP A 135 19.10 7.57 5.25
CA ASP A 135 20.38 6.88 5.22
C ASP A 135 20.14 5.47 4.69
N LEU A 136 20.25 5.33 3.36
CA LEU A 136 20.00 4.05 2.68
C LEU A 136 21.01 2.97 3.08
N ASP A 137 22.26 3.36 3.34
CA ASP A 137 23.30 2.41 3.73
C ASP A 137 23.01 1.84 5.11
N ALA A 138 22.64 2.68 6.09
CA ALA A 138 22.23 2.22 7.40
C ALA A 138 20.95 1.36 7.34
N LEU A 139 19.98 1.75 6.50
CA LEU A 139 18.73 1.00 6.30
C LEU A 139 18.98 -0.40 5.74
N PHE A 140 19.85 -0.55 4.74
CA PHE A 140 20.17 -1.85 4.15
C PHE A 140 21.14 -2.67 4.99
N ALA A 141 22.01 -2.04 5.78
CA ALA A 141 22.93 -2.72 6.67
C ALA A 141 22.27 -3.27 7.95
N PHE A 142 21.06 -2.78 8.28
CA PHE A 142 20.35 -3.18 9.47
C PHE A 142 20.06 -4.68 9.48
N ARG A 143 20.41 -5.34 10.59
CA ARG A 143 20.09 -6.75 10.86
C ARG A 143 19.12 -6.81 12.02
N TRP A 144 18.00 -7.48 11.78
CA TRP A 144 17.03 -7.78 12.82
C TRP A 144 17.62 -8.83 13.78
N GLU A 145 17.77 -8.46 15.05
CA GLU A 145 18.03 -9.44 16.12
C GLU A 145 16.68 -10.06 16.49
N GLU A 146 16.48 -11.33 16.14
CA GLU A 146 15.25 -12.03 16.52
C GLU A 146 15.17 -12.13 18.06
N PRO A 147 14.04 -11.73 18.68
CA PRO A 147 13.83 -12.04 20.08
C PRO A 147 13.85 -13.57 20.28
N PRO A 148 14.42 -14.06 21.40
CA PRO A 148 14.48 -15.50 21.66
C PRO A 148 13.08 -16.11 21.58
N ALA A 149 12.96 -17.26 20.92
CA ALA A 149 11.70 -17.96 20.76
C ALA A 149 11.01 -18.18 22.13
N PRO A 150 9.67 -18.02 22.20
CA PRO A 150 8.96 -18.26 23.45
C PRO A 150 9.18 -19.71 23.92
N PRO A 151 9.36 -19.97 25.23
CA PRO A 151 9.51 -21.32 25.74
C PRO A 151 8.26 -22.16 25.42
N VAL A 152 8.51 -23.36 24.91
CA VAL A 152 7.50 -24.39 24.56
C VAL A 152 6.71 -24.84 25.78
#